data_AF-A0A2S9G0N2-F1
#
_entry.id   AF-A0A2S9G0N2-F1
#
_cell.length_a   1.000
_cell.length_b   1.000
_cell.length_c   1.000
_cell.angle_alpha   90.00
_cell.angle_beta   90.00
_cell.angle_gamma   90.00
#
_symmetry.space_group_name_H-M   'P 1'
#
loop_
_entity.id
_entity.type
_entity.pdbx_description
1 polymer ?
#
loop_
_entity_poly.entity_id
_entity_poly.type
_entity_poly.pdbx_seq_one_letter_code
_entity_poly.pdbx_strand_id
1 'polypeptide(L)'
;YDSTQGVHVVRKTLAPIFGIEPERLRVIAPHVGGGFGSKGAPHAHDVLTLMAAQRADGRPVKLALTRQQMFALVGYRTPTIQRIR
;
A
#
# COMPACT_ATOMS: atom_id res chain seq x y z
N TYR A 1 4.78 -2.51 -8.87
CA TYR A 1 3.71 -3.52 -8.92
C TYR A 1 3.18 -3.67 -7.52
N ASP A 2 1.86 -3.63 -7.35
CA ASP A 2 1.23 -3.66 -6.03
C ASP A 2 -0.13 -4.37 -6.14
N SER A 3 -0.57 -5.04 -5.08
CA SER A 3 -1.91 -5.60 -4.95
C SER A 3 -2.82 -4.56 -4.31
N THR A 4 -3.32 -3.62 -5.12
CA THR A 4 -4.12 -2.47 -4.66
C THR A 4 -5.44 -2.30 -5.41
N GLN A 5 -6.46 -1.80 -4.73
CA GLN A 5 -7.74 -1.37 -5.30
C GLN A 5 -7.69 0.07 -5.84
N GLY A 6 -6.62 0.82 -5.55
CA GLY A 6 -6.53 2.25 -5.82
C GLY A 6 -5.18 2.67 -6.40
N VAL A 7 -4.84 2.25 -7.62
CA VAL A 7 -3.54 2.59 -8.26
C VAL A 7 -3.24 4.09 -8.28
N HIS A 8 -4.26 4.93 -8.52
CA HIS A 8 -4.11 6.38 -8.49
C HIS A 8 -3.95 6.93 -7.07
N VAL A 9 -4.62 6.33 -6.09
CA VAL A 9 -4.51 6.71 -4.67
C VAL A 9 -3.10 6.38 -4.16
N VAL A 10 -2.60 5.17 -4.46
CA VAL A 10 -1.23 4.77 -4.13
C VAL A 10 -0.23 5.73 -4.76
N ARG A 11 -0.34 6.02 -6.06
CA ARG A 11 0.54 6.97 -6.74
C ARG A 11 0.50 8.36 -6.11
N LYS A 12 -0.70 8.92 -5.90
CA LYS A 12 -0.90 10.25 -5.30
C LYS A 12 -0.34 10.34 -3.88
N THR A 13 -0.36 9.24 -3.14
CA THR A 13 0.14 9.19 -1.76
C THR A 13 1.66 9.01 -1.71
N LEU A 14 2.21 8.08 -2.49
CA LEU A 14 3.64 7.75 -2.43
C LEU A 14 4.52 8.78 -3.14
N ALA A 15 4.10 9.33 -4.29
CA ALA A 15 4.88 10.29 -5.06
C ALA A 15 5.45 11.45 -4.20
N PRO A 16 4.64 12.19 -3.42
CA PRO A 16 5.17 13.28 -2.58
C PRO A 16 6.04 12.80 -1.42
N ILE A 17 5.78 11.60 -0.85
CA ILE A 17 6.58 11.04 0.26
C ILE A 17 8.05 10.86 -0.17
N PHE A 18 8.26 10.53 -1.45
CA PHE A 18 9.59 10.27 -2.01
C PHE A 18 10.14 11.42 -2.86
N GLY A 19 9.44 12.55 -2.96
CA GLY A 19 9.83 13.65 -3.83
C GLY A 19 9.89 13.27 -5.32
N ILE A 20 9.03 12.34 -5.75
CA ILE A 20 8.96 11.87 -7.13
C ILE A 20 7.78 12.57 -7.81
N GLU A 21 8.02 13.16 -8.98
CA GLU A 21 6.94 13.68 -9.82
C GLU A 21 5.92 12.56 -10.13
N PRO A 22 4.60 12.76 -9.96
CA PRO A 22 3.60 11.71 -10.14
C PRO A 22 3.71 10.96 -11.47
N GLU A 23 4.12 11.63 -12.54
CA GLU A 23 4.30 11.07 -13.89
C GLU A 23 5.46 10.07 -13.95
N ARG A 24 6.43 10.19 -13.03
CA ARG A 24 7.60 9.30 -12.91
C ARG A 24 7.33 8.08 -12.03
N LEU A 25 6.16 7.99 -11.37
CA LEU A 25 5.75 6.85 -10.56
C LEU A 25 4.59 6.09 -11.20
N ARG A 26 4.83 4.86 -11.65
CA ARG A 26 3.80 3.97 -12.20
C ARG A 26 3.44 2.86 -11.22
N VAL A 27 2.17 2.83 -10.80
CA VAL A 27 1.60 1.73 -10.01
C VAL A 27 0.86 0.78 -10.96
N ILE A 28 1.10 -0.52 -10.84
CA ILE A 28 0.58 -1.56 -11.75
C ILE A 28 -0.10 -2.63 -10.92
N ALA A 29 -1.40 -2.86 -11.16
CA ALA A 29 -2.26 -3.82 -10.45
C ALA A 29 -3.35 -4.42 -11.37
N PRO A 30 -3.00 -5.19 -12.43
CA PRO A 30 -3.99 -5.75 -13.35
C PRO A 30 -4.89 -6.81 -12.71
N HIS A 31 -4.39 -7.48 -11.66
CA HIS A 31 -5.12 -8.51 -10.93
C HIS A 31 -4.96 -8.30 -9.42
N VAL A 32 -6.06 -8.43 -8.68
CA VAL A 32 -6.10 -8.27 -7.23
C VAL A 32 -6.93 -9.41 -6.64
N GLY A 33 -6.32 -10.26 -5.82
CA GLY A 33 -6.99 -11.37 -5.14
C GLY A 33 -7.88 -10.94 -3.97
N GLY A 34 -8.76 -9.95 -4.18
CA GLY A 34 -9.62 -9.37 -3.16
C GLY A 34 -8.90 -8.34 -2.26
N GLY A 35 -9.69 -7.41 -1.72
CA GLY A 35 -9.23 -6.35 -0.82
C GLY A 35 -10.25 -5.97 0.25
N PHE A 36 -11.54 -5.91 -0.10
CA PHE A 36 -12.63 -5.66 0.85
C PHE A 36 -12.39 -4.43 1.75
N GLY A 37 -11.75 -3.39 1.20
CA GLY A 37 -11.41 -2.14 1.88
C GLY A 37 -9.95 -2.07 2.35
N SER A 38 -9.30 -3.21 2.63
CA SER A 38 -7.92 -3.24 3.16
C SER A 38 -6.84 -2.79 2.16
N LYS A 39 -7.15 -2.72 0.87
CA LYS A 39 -6.22 -2.39 -0.22
C LYS A 39 -6.58 -1.09 -0.94
N GLY A 40 -7.36 -0.21 -0.31
CA GLY A 40 -7.79 1.06 -0.91
C GLY A 40 -6.70 2.14 -0.92
N ALA A 41 -5.95 2.25 0.17
CA ALA A 41 -4.83 3.16 0.35
C ALA A 41 -3.53 2.37 0.55
N PRO A 42 -2.35 2.93 0.22
CA PRO A 42 -1.09 2.27 0.54
C PRO A 42 -0.87 2.21 2.05
N HIS A 43 -0.13 1.19 2.49
CA HIS A 43 0.26 0.99 3.87
C HIS A 43 1.78 1.06 4.02
N ALA A 44 2.29 0.82 5.23
CA ALA A 44 3.72 0.91 5.54
C ALA A 44 4.61 0.01 4.66
N HIS A 45 4.09 -1.14 4.20
CA HIS A 45 4.85 -2.05 3.35
C HIS A 45 5.13 -1.49 1.95
N ASP A 46 4.25 -0.64 1.40
CA ASP A 46 4.47 0.04 0.13
C ASP A 46 5.64 1.02 0.24
N VAL A 47 5.63 1.84 1.29
CA VAL A 47 6.71 2.80 1.60
C VAL A 47 8.02 2.06 1.80
N LEU A 48 8.03 1.00 2.62
CA LEU A 48 9.24 0.22 2.88
C LEU A 48 9.82 -0.42 1.62
N THR A 49 8.97 -0.90 0.71
CA THR A 49 9.41 -1.50 -0.55
C THR A 49 10.10 -0.47 -1.45
N LEU A 50 9.54 0.74 -1.57
CA LEU A 50 10.15 1.83 -2.33
C LEU A 50 11.49 2.27 -1.71
N MET A 51 11.55 2.44 -0.38
CA MET A 51 12.79 2.77 0.33
C MET A 51 13.86 1.70 0.12
N ALA A 52 13.49 0.41 0.22
CA ALA A 52 14.41 -0.70 0.03
C ALA A 52 14.97 -0.72 -1.40
N ALA A 53 14.13 -0.48 -2.42
CA ALA A 53 14.58 -0.40 -3.80
C ALA A 53 15.54 0.79 -4.04
N GLN A 54 15.27 1.96 -3.45
CA GLN A 54 16.19 3.10 -3.50
C GLN A 54 17.52 2.77 -2.83
N ARG A 55 17.47 2.12 -1.66
CA ARG A 55 18.68 1.77 -0.88
C ARG A 55 19.51 0.67 -1.52
N ALA A 56 18.89 -0.15 -2.37
CA ALA A 56 19.52 -1.19 -3.16
C ALA A 56 19.95 -0.70 -4.56
N ASP A 57 20.21 0.60 -4.72
CA ASP A 57 20.65 1.23 -5.98
C ASP A 57 19.73 0.94 -7.17
N GLY A 58 18.42 0.97 -6.93
CA GLY A 58 17.40 0.76 -7.95
C GLY A 58 17.15 -0.71 -8.31
N ARG A 59 17.77 -1.67 -7.61
CA ARG A 59 17.47 -3.09 -7.81
C ARG A 59 16.01 -3.41 -7.42
N PRO A 60 15.30 -4.26 -8.19
CA PRO A 60 13.94 -4.65 -7.85
C PRO A 60 13.84 -5.33 -6.48
N VAL A 61 12.91 -4.87 -5.65
CA VAL A 61 12.60 -5.46 -4.34
C VAL A 61 11.16 -5.98 -4.35
N LYS A 62 10.96 -7.18 -3.81
CA LYS A 62 9.64 -7.77 -3.57
C LYS A 62 9.45 -7.95 -2.08
N LEU A 63 8.41 -7.34 -1.53
CA LEU A 63 7.97 -7.52 -0.15
C LEU A 63 6.57 -8.13 -0.15
N ALA A 64 6.41 -9.25 0.53
CA ALA A 64 5.13 -9.88 0.77
C ALA A 64 4.91 -9.97 2.28
N LEU A 65 3.80 -9.42 2.76
CA LEU A 65 3.41 -9.59 4.15
C LEU A 65 3.02 -11.04 4.40
N THR A 66 3.50 -11.59 5.51
CA THR A 66 2.98 -12.85 6.05
C THR A 66 1.54 -12.67 6.51
N ARG A 67 0.77 -13.76 6.60
CA ARG A 67 -0.62 -13.72 7.07
C ARG A 67 -0.73 -13.08 8.46
N GLN A 68 0.21 -13.38 9.35
CA GLN A 68 0.27 -12.86 10.71
C GLN A 68 0.50 -11.34 10.71
N GLN A 69 1.42 -10.84 9.88
CA GLN A 69 1.70 -9.41 9.76
C GLN A 69 0.50 -8.60 9.27
N MET A 70 -0.38 -9.19 8.45
CA MET A 70 -1.54 -8.47 7.90
C MET A 70 -2.47 -7.94 9.00
N PHE A 71 -2.65 -8.64 10.11
CA PHE A 71 -3.56 -8.20 11.19
C PHE A 71 -3.19 -6.84 11.79
N ALA A 72 -1.89 -6.51 11.81
CA ALA A 72 -1.41 -5.25 12.37
C ALA A 72 -1.12 -4.18 11.30
N LEU A 73 -0.76 -4.59 10.08
CA LEU A 73 -0.15 -3.68 9.11
C LEU A 73 -1.09 -3.16 8.02
N VAL A 74 -2.30 -3.72 7.85
CA VAL A 74 -3.25 -3.27 6.81
C VAL A 74 -4.54 -2.64 7.38
N GLY A 75 -4.53 -2.35 8.69
CA GLY A 75 -5.70 -1.83 9.41
C GLY A 75 -6.82 -2.85 9.57
N TYR A 76 -7.86 -2.45 10.31
CA TYR A 76 -9.06 -3.23 10.53
C TYR A 76 -10.25 -2.29 10.71
N ARG A 77 -11.48 -2.83 10.59
CA ARG A 77 -12.68 -2.08 10.93
C ARG A 77 -12.65 -1.77 12.42
N THR A 78 -12.55 -0.48 12.77
CA THR A 78 -12.51 -0.05 14.16
C THR A 78 -13.78 -0.50 14.91
N PRO A 79 -13.67 -0.92 16.17
CA PRO A 79 -14.84 -1.23 16.98
C PRO A 79 -15.72 0.01 17.10
N THR A 80 -17.04 -0.19 17.04
CA THR A 80 -18.03 0.88 17.21
C THR A 80 -18.88 0.58 18.43
N ILE A 81 -19.14 1.59 19.26
CA ILE A 81 -20.11 1.52 20.36
C ILE A 81 -21.30 2.40 19.96
N GLN A 82 -22.49 1.81 19.89
CA GLN A 82 -23.70 2.50 19.47
C GLN A 82 -24.77 2.36 20.56
N ARG A 83 -25.38 3.48 20.98
CA ARG A 83 -26.55 3.48 21.86
C ARG A 83 -27.75 4.01 21.09
N ILE A 84 -28.70 3.13 20.80
CA ILE A 84 -29.93 3.45 20.06
C ILE A 84 -31.07 3.52 21.09
N ARG A 85 -31.94 4.52 20.99
CA ARG A 85 -33.15 4.70 21.80
C ARG A 85 -34.34 4.88 20.89
#